data_AF-A0A7X7H889-F1
#
_entry.id   AF-A0A7X7H889-F1
#
_cell.length_a   1.000
_cell.length_b   1.000
_cell.length_c   1.000
_cell.angle_alpha   90.00
_cell.angle_beta   90.00
_cell.angle_gamma   90.00
#
_symmetry.space_group_name_H-M   'P 1'
#
loop_
_entity.id
_entity.type
_entity.pdbx_description
1 polymer ?
#
loop_
_entity_poly.entity_id
_entity_poly.type
_entity_poly.pdbx_seq_one_letter_code
_entity_poly.pdbx_strand_id
1 'polypeptide(L)'
;SYDEKTVRKRWKKDSNEHMQQLTELLKQTDDFSSANLESVVKEWIQTNELHMGNIMNAFRLAIVGESKGPHMFNITELIGKEETIKRMELALDRLPQSEE
;
A
#
# COMPACT_ATOMS: atom_id res chain seq x y z
N SER A 1 -13.05 10.13 3.76
CA SER A 1 -12.99 10.41 2.31
C SER A 1 -11.54 10.70 1.97
N TYR A 2 -11.01 10.15 0.87
CA TYR A 2 -9.63 10.44 0.45
C TYR A 2 -9.56 11.86 -0.13
N ASP A 3 -8.55 12.63 0.25
CA ASP A 3 -8.35 13.97 -0.29
C ASP A 3 -7.94 13.90 -1.77
N GLU A 4 -8.75 14.47 -2.67
CA GLU A 4 -8.57 14.34 -4.13
C GLU A 4 -7.21 14.84 -4.63
N LYS A 5 -6.66 15.90 -3.99
CA LYS A 5 -5.33 16.42 -4.33
C LYS A 5 -4.24 15.41 -3.97
N THR A 6 -4.40 14.76 -2.82
CA THR A 6 -3.48 13.73 -2.34
C THR A 6 -3.56 12.47 -3.22
N VAL A 7 -4.77 12.05 -3.60
CA VAL A 7 -4.98 10.94 -4.54
C VAL A 7 -4.26 11.21 -5.86
N ARG A 8 -4.52 12.33 -6.55
CA ARG A 8 -3.84 12.65 -7.83
C ARG A 8 -2.32 12.74 -7.72
N LYS A 9 -1.80 13.15 -6.56
CA LYS A 9 -0.36 13.30 -6.35
C LYS A 9 0.33 11.96 -6.09
N ARG A 10 -0.31 11.06 -5.34
CA ARG A 10 0.30 9.85 -4.78
C ARG A 10 -0.18 8.55 -5.43
N TRP A 11 -1.40 8.53 -5.93
CA TRP A 11 -1.96 7.43 -6.72
C TRP A 11 -1.69 7.71 -8.20
N LYS A 12 -0.85 6.88 -8.81
CA LYS A 12 -0.40 6.98 -10.20
C LYS A 12 -1.12 5.94 -11.06
N LYS A 13 -0.80 5.96 -12.35
CA LYS A 13 -1.39 5.06 -13.34
C LYS A 13 -1.30 3.60 -12.91
N ASP A 14 -0.09 3.18 -12.59
CA ASP A 14 0.23 1.80 -12.23
C ASP A 14 -0.04 1.49 -10.74
N SER A 15 -0.56 2.45 -9.96
CA SER A 15 -0.78 2.24 -8.53
C SER A 15 -1.82 1.16 -8.26
N ASN A 16 -2.88 1.02 -9.06
CA ASN A 16 -3.86 -0.04 -8.84
C ASN A 16 -3.24 -1.43 -9.02
N GLU A 17 -2.53 -1.67 -10.12
CA GLU A 17 -1.87 -2.94 -10.39
C GLU A 17 -0.86 -3.29 -9.29
N HIS A 18 0.02 -2.35 -8.93
CA HIS A 18 1.01 -2.56 -7.88
C HIS A 18 0.37 -2.79 -6.50
N MET A 19 -0.74 -2.09 -6.18
CA MET A 19 -1.43 -2.29 -4.91
C MET A 19 -2.18 -3.63 -4.89
N GLN A 20 -2.67 -4.13 -6.03
CA GLN A 20 -3.22 -5.49 -6.12
C GLN A 20 -2.14 -6.53 -5.85
N GLN A 21 -0.99 -6.44 -6.52
CA GLN A 21 0.14 -7.34 -6.30
C GLN A 21 0.66 -7.30 -4.86
N LEU A 22 0.79 -6.10 -4.28
CA LEU A 22 1.15 -5.93 -2.88
C LEU A 22 0.12 -6.56 -1.94
N THR A 23 -1.17 -6.44 -2.25
CA THR A 23 -2.24 -7.08 -1.46
C THR A 23 -2.11 -8.59 -1.48
N GLU A 24 -1.79 -9.20 -2.62
CA GLU A 24 -1.55 -10.64 -2.71
C GLU A 24 -0.31 -11.08 -1.93
N LEU A 25 0.79 -10.32 -2.01
CA LEU A 25 2.01 -10.57 -1.22
C LEU A 25 1.70 -10.55 0.29
N LEU A 26 0.95 -9.55 0.75
CA LEU A 26 0.54 -9.43 2.15
C LEU A 26 -0.41 -10.58 2.57
N LYS A 27 -1.29 -11.05 1.67
CA LYS A 27 -2.14 -12.24 1.93
C LYS A 27 -1.30 -13.51 2.13
N GLN A 28 -0.17 -13.64 1.43
CA GLN A 28 0.74 -14.79 1.53
C GLN A 28 1.73 -14.69 2.70
N THR A 29 1.93 -13.51 3.28
CA THR A 29 2.84 -13.32 4.40
C THR A 29 2.18 -13.76 5.71
N ASP A 30 2.80 -14.70 6.43
CA ASP A 30 2.31 -15.20 7.71
C ASP A 30 2.79 -14.33 8.88
N ASP A 31 4.08 -14.02 8.94
CA ASP A 31 4.66 -13.12 9.93
C ASP A 31 4.35 -11.65 9.58
N PHE A 32 3.34 -11.09 10.26
CA PHE A 32 2.88 -9.72 10.02
C PHE A 32 3.58 -8.66 10.89
N SER A 33 4.79 -8.96 11.36
CA SER A 33 5.61 -8.00 12.12
C SER A 33 6.10 -6.87 11.23
N SER A 34 6.27 -5.68 11.79
CA SER A 34 6.71 -4.48 11.07
C SER A 34 8.06 -4.69 10.37
N ALA A 35 9.00 -5.37 11.05
CA ALA A 35 10.32 -5.66 10.52
C ALA A 35 10.26 -6.62 9.31
N ASN A 36 9.45 -7.68 9.42
CA ASN A 36 9.30 -8.64 8.32
C ASN A 36 8.56 -8.04 7.14
N LEU A 37 7.43 -7.35 7.38
CA LEU A 37 6.68 -6.66 6.33
C LEU A 37 7.55 -5.65 5.58
N GLU A 38 8.38 -4.89 6.30
CA GLU A 38 9.30 -3.97 5.67
C GLU A 38 10.29 -4.70 4.75
N SER A 39 10.87 -5.81 5.20
CA SER A 39 11.82 -6.59 4.41
C SER A 39 11.15 -7.20 3.18
N VAL A 40 10.02 -7.87 3.36
CA VAL A 40 9.25 -8.55 2.29
C VAL A 40 8.80 -7.55 1.23
N VAL A 41 8.26 -6.40 1.64
CA VAL A 41 7.80 -5.36 0.71
C VAL A 41 8.98 -4.71 -0.01
N LYS A 42 10.09 -4.41 0.68
CA LYS A 42 11.30 -3.86 0.05
C LYS A 42 11.89 -4.82 -0.99
N GLU A 43 11.99 -6.09 -0.65
CA GLU A 43 12.49 -7.13 -1.55
C GLU A 43 11.59 -7.25 -2.78
N TRP A 44 10.28 -7.35 -2.58
CA TRP A 44 9.31 -7.39 -3.69
C TRP A 44 9.44 -6.17 -4.61
N ILE A 45 9.55 -4.97 -4.07
CA ILE A 45 9.75 -3.73 -4.84
C ILE A 45 11.03 -3.82 -5.67
N GLN A 46 12.13 -4.30 -5.08
CA GLN A 46 13.41 -4.43 -5.77
C GLN A 46 13.35 -5.49 -6.88
N THR A 47 12.76 -6.66 -6.62
CA THR A 47 12.64 -7.76 -7.59
C THR A 47 11.77 -7.39 -8.78
N ASN A 48 10.76 -6.54 -8.59
CA ASN A 48 9.87 -6.06 -9.66
C ASN A 48 10.35 -4.73 -10.26
N GLU A 49 11.55 -4.26 -9.89
CA GLU A 49 12.16 -3.01 -10.38
C GLU A 49 11.25 -1.77 -10.20
N LEU A 50 10.45 -1.78 -9.13
CA LEU A 50 9.45 -0.75 -8.85
C LEU A 50 10.06 0.46 -8.14
N HIS A 51 9.48 1.63 -8.38
CA HIS A 51 9.88 2.83 -7.66
C HIS A 51 9.35 2.82 -6.21
N MET A 52 10.20 2.46 -5.25
CA MET A 52 9.91 2.40 -3.80
C MET A 52 9.07 3.58 -3.30
N GLY A 53 9.42 4.81 -3.68
CA GLY A 53 8.69 6.00 -3.26
C GLY A 53 7.24 6.04 -3.74
N ASN A 54 6.95 5.51 -4.93
CA ASN A 54 5.58 5.48 -5.45
C ASN A 54 4.74 4.44 -4.70
N ILE A 55 5.31 3.25 -4.49
CA ILE A 55 4.67 2.15 -3.78
C ILE A 55 4.36 2.54 -2.34
N MET A 56 5.34 3.07 -1.60
CA MET A 56 5.14 3.47 -0.20
C MET A 56 4.12 4.60 -0.05
N ASN A 57 4.06 5.53 -1.01
CA ASN A 57 3.07 6.60 -1.01
C ASN A 57 1.65 6.08 -1.29
N ALA A 58 1.50 5.19 -2.28
CA ALA A 58 0.21 4.57 -2.60
C ALA A 58 -0.26 3.68 -1.45
N PHE A 59 0.63 2.86 -0.88
CA PHE A 59 0.32 1.98 0.24
C PHE A 59 -0.11 2.76 1.47
N ARG A 60 0.61 3.83 1.82
CA ARG A 60 0.22 4.70 2.94
C ARG A 60 -1.12 5.37 2.70
N LEU A 61 -1.37 5.84 1.48
CA LEU A 61 -2.66 6.42 1.11
C LEU A 61 -3.79 5.40 1.29
N ALA A 62 -3.60 4.16 0.86
CA ALA A 62 -4.61 3.10 0.98
C ALA A 62 -4.99 2.82 2.44
N ILE A 63 -4.01 2.72 3.34
CA ILE A 63 -4.23 2.31 4.74
C ILE A 63 -4.64 3.47 5.66
N VAL A 64 -4.00 4.63 5.50
CA VAL A 64 -4.13 5.78 6.42
C VAL A 64 -5.04 6.87 5.85
N GLY A 65 -5.16 6.96 4.51
CA GLY A 65 -5.88 8.04 3.84
C GLY A 65 -5.14 9.39 3.82
N GLU A 66 -3.96 9.46 4.44
CA GLU A 66 -3.12 10.66 4.53
C GLU A 66 -1.65 10.35 4.19
N SER A 67 -0.91 11.36 3.74
CA SER A 67 0.50 11.21 3.35
C SER A 67 1.50 11.27 4.52
N LYS A 68 1.03 11.56 5.74
CA LYS A 68 1.87 11.81 6.92
C LYS A 68 1.49 10.85 8.03
N GLY A 69 2.44 10.53 8.89
CA GLY A 69 2.18 9.66 10.03
C GLY A 69 3.41 8.86 10.47
N PRO A 70 3.22 8.01 11.50
CA PRO A 70 4.27 7.13 12.00
C PRO A 70 4.71 6.12 10.95
N HIS A 71 5.69 5.29 11.32
CA HIS A 71 6.26 4.28 10.44
C HIS A 71 5.16 3.38 9.86
N MET A 72 5.10 3.28 8.53
CA MET A 72 3.97 2.66 7.82
C MET A 72 3.74 1.21 8.26
N PHE A 73 4.82 0.44 8.39
CA PHE A 73 4.77 -0.97 8.78
C PHE A 73 4.36 -1.19 10.25
N ASN A 74 4.62 -0.21 11.13
CA ASN A 74 4.13 -0.27 12.50
C ASN A 74 2.60 -0.11 12.55
N ILE A 75 2.04 0.71 11.65
CA ILE A 75 0.58 0.90 11.56
C ILE A 75 -0.07 -0.41 11.09
N THR A 76 0.49 -1.05 10.07
CA THR A 76 -0.05 -2.30 9.51
C THR A 76 0.10 -3.47 10.47
N GLU A 77 1.18 -3.52 11.24
CA GLU A 77 1.34 -4.47 12.35
C GLU A 77 0.27 -4.25 13.43
N LEU A 78 0.06 -2.99 13.84
CA LEU A 78 -0.89 -2.65 14.90
C LEU A 78 -2.35 -2.96 14.53
N ILE A 79 -2.76 -2.67 13.30
CA ILE A 79 -4.13 -2.99 12.82
C ILE A 79 -4.28 -4.45 12.41
N GLY A 80 -3.18 -5.15 12.16
CA GLY A 80 -3.13 -6.54 11.75
C GLY A 80 -3.40 -6.79 10.26
N LYS A 81 -3.17 -8.04 9.85
CA LYS A 81 -3.26 -8.50 8.45
C LYS A 81 -4.65 -8.30 7.85
N GLU A 82 -5.69 -8.82 8.50
CA GLU A 82 -7.04 -8.82 7.96
C GLU A 82 -7.55 -7.40 7.66
N GLU A 83 -7.35 -6.47 8.60
CA GLU A 83 -7.74 -5.07 8.43
C GLU A 83 -6.85 -4.37 7.38
N THR A 84 -5.55 -4.67 7.33
CA THR A 84 -4.66 -4.14 6.30
C THR A 84 -5.16 -4.53 4.90
N ILE A 85 -5.44 -5.83 4.68
CA ILE A 85 -5.97 -6.33 3.41
C ILE A 85 -7.33 -5.69 3.08
N LYS A 86 -8.25 -5.63 4.04
CA LYS A 86 -9.57 -5.03 3.84
C LYS A 86 -9.47 -3.56 3.40
N ARG A 87 -8.56 -2.79 4.00
CA ARG A 87 -8.33 -1.39 3.61
C ARG A 87 -7.69 -1.25 2.24
N MET A 88 -6.78 -2.16 1.88
CA MET A 88 -6.20 -2.21 0.54
C MET A 88 -7.27 -2.45 -0.53
N GLU A 89 -8.14 -3.45 -0.32
CA GLU A 89 -9.23 -3.75 -1.24
C GLU A 89 -10.23 -2.59 -1.33
N LEU A 90 -10.54 -1.94 -0.20
CA LEU A 90 -11.38 -0.74 -0.20
C LEU A 90 -10.75 0.43 -0.96
N ALA A 91 -9.43 0.60 -0.86
CA ALA A 91 -8.71 1.64 -1.60
C ALA A 91 -8.74 1.36 -3.10
N LEU A 92 -8.55 0.10 -3.52
CA LEU A 92 -8.64 -0.33 -4.92
C LEU A 92 -10.05 -0.14 -5.50
N ASP A 93 -11.10 -0.34 -4.70
CA ASP A 93 -12.50 -0.12 -5.10
C ASP A 93 -12.85 1.38 -5.22
N ARG A 94 -12.32 2.21 -4.32
CA ARG A 94 -12.70 3.63 -4.20
C ARG A 94 -11.80 4.59 -4.96
N LEU A 95 -10.55 4.23 -5.21
CA LEU A 95 -9.61 5.10 -5.89
C LEU A 95 -9.75 4.88 -7.40
N PRO A 96 -9.69 5.97 -8.19
CA PRO A 96 -9.90 5.85 -9.63
C PRO A 96 -8.87 4.87 -10.20
N GLN A 97 -9.36 3.94 -11.04
CA GLN A 97 -8.52 3.35 -12.06
C GLN A 97 -8.08 4.51 -12.94
N SER A 98 -6.81 4.87 -12.83
CA SER A 98 -6.24 5.92 -13.66
C SER A 98 -6.28 5.41 -15.10
N GLU A 99 -7.36 5.72 -15.81
CA GLU A 99 -7.43 5.54 -17.26
C GLU A 99 -6.44 6.50 -17.92
N GLU A 100 -5.89 6.04 -19.05
CA GLU A 100 -4.77 6.60 -19.83
C GLU A 100 -4.66 8.13 -19.92
#